data_AF-A0A932NTQ0-F1
#
_entry.id   AF-A0A932NTQ0-F1
#
_cell.length_a   1.000
_cell.length_b   1.000
_cell.length_c   1.000
_cell.angle_alpha   90.00
_cell.angle_beta   90.00
_cell.angle_gamma   90.00
#
_symmetry.space_group_name_H-M   'P 1'
#
loop_
_entity.id
_entity.type
_entity.pdbx_description
1 polymer ?
#
loop_
_entity_poly.entity_id
_entity_poly.type
_entity_poly.pdbx_seq_one_letter_code
_entity_poly.pdbx_strand_id
1 'polypeptide(L)'
;MQFTTQAVIERIKTSGCGPGDIFLVNDPYSGGTHLMDVKVVFGALGKAIPDRLFGTPFGTVNNVTIGGTDELRGPYVMYMFNGGGYGGSKALDGLTYGAPTISISKTQPYEVFEQRYPVIFRQFAIRENSVGFRIPYPGAYAQQGRGN
;
A
#
# COMPACT_ATOMS: atom_id res chain seq x y z
N MET A 1 3.49 9.06 -8.10
CA MET A 1 3.81 8.23 -9.28
C MET A 1 4.26 9.06 -10.47
N GLN A 2 3.44 9.92 -11.10
CA GLN A 2 3.87 10.70 -12.28
C GLN A 2 5.14 11.55 -12.04
N PHE A 3 5.19 12.29 -10.92
CA PHE A 3 6.33 13.16 -10.60
C PHE A 3 7.58 12.36 -10.18
N THR A 4 7.37 11.24 -9.46
CA THR A 4 8.43 10.29 -9.09
C THR A 4 9.14 9.73 -10.31
N THR A 5 8.36 9.30 -11.31
CA THR A 5 8.90 8.74 -12.55
C THR A 5 9.70 9.77 -13.33
N GLN A 6 9.23 11.03 -13.40
CA GLN A 6 9.98 12.11 -14.04
C GLN A 6 11.31 12.39 -13.32
N ALA A 7 11.32 12.45 -11.98
CA ALA A 7 12.54 12.68 -11.21
C ALA A 7 13.59 11.56 -11.42
N VAL A 8 13.14 10.30 -11.48
CA VAL A 8 14.00 9.16 -11.82
C VAL A 8 14.58 9.31 -13.22
N ILE A 9 13.76 9.66 -14.21
CA ILE A 9 14.21 9.84 -15.60
C ILE A 9 15.28 10.95 -15.70
N GLU A 10 15.06 12.10 -15.05
CA GLU A 10 16.04 13.19 -15.04
C GLU A 10 17.36 12.78 -14.35
N ARG A 11 17.28 12.00 -13.27
CA ARG A 11 18.47 11.46 -12.62
C ARG A 11 19.22 10.50 -13.55
N ILE A 12 18.51 9.57 -14.20
CA ILE A 12 19.09 8.60 -15.14
C ILE A 12 19.80 9.29 -16.30
N LYS A 13 19.27 10.41 -16.82
CA LYS A 13 19.94 11.18 -17.88
C LYS A 13 21.35 11.63 -17.49
N THR A 14 21.59 11.85 -16.20
CA THR A 14 22.90 12.31 -15.69
C THR A 14 23.76 11.17 -15.16
N SER A 15 23.17 10.13 -14.58
CA SER A 15 23.91 8.99 -13.99
C SER A 15 24.08 7.79 -14.91
N GLY A 16 23.35 7.72 -16.02
CA GLY A 16 23.23 6.54 -16.87
C GLY A 16 22.30 5.46 -16.31
N CYS A 17 21.92 4.50 -17.16
CA CYS A 17 21.24 3.25 -16.78
C CYS A 17 21.60 2.11 -17.74
N GLY A 18 21.68 0.89 -17.22
CA GLY A 18 21.93 -0.34 -17.97
C GLY A 18 20.83 -1.40 -17.81
N PRO A 19 20.83 -2.45 -18.64
CA PRO A 19 19.90 -3.56 -18.51
C PRO A 19 20.01 -4.26 -17.14
N GLY A 20 18.91 -4.28 -16.39
CA GLY A 20 18.85 -4.91 -15.06
C GLY A 20 18.98 -3.94 -13.88
N ASP A 21 19.27 -2.66 -14.13
CA ASP A 21 19.35 -1.65 -13.08
C ASP A 21 18.00 -1.40 -12.40
N ILE A 22 18.06 -1.17 -11.09
CA ILE A 22 16.90 -0.91 -10.24
C ILE A 22 17.08 0.44 -9.55
N PHE A 23 16.11 1.34 -9.73
CA PHE A 23 16.13 2.67 -9.15
C PHE A 23 15.18 2.74 -7.95
N LEU A 24 15.71 3.11 -6.79
CA LEU A 24 14.98 3.34 -5.54
C LEU A 24 14.88 4.84 -5.30
N VAL A 25 13.70 5.35 -4.97
CA VAL A 25 13.46 6.78 -4.75
C VAL A 25 12.49 6.98 -3.59
N ASN A 26 13.05 7.47 -2.49
CA ASN A 26 12.31 7.90 -1.30
C ASN A 26 12.50 9.40 -1.01
N ASP A 27 12.69 10.23 -2.04
CA ASP A 27 12.76 11.68 -1.86
C ASP A 27 11.34 12.26 -1.80
N PRO A 28 10.91 12.81 -0.64
CA PRO A 28 9.56 13.34 -0.45
C PRO A 28 9.28 14.59 -1.31
N TYR A 29 10.31 15.29 -1.78
CA TYR A 29 10.17 16.50 -2.59
C TYR A 29 10.11 16.21 -4.10
N SER A 30 10.69 15.08 -4.50
CA SER A 30 10.73 14.62 -5.90
C SER A 30 9.59 13.66 -6.27
N GLY A 31 8.53 13.63 -5.45
CA GLY A 31 7.33 12.84 -5.68
C GLY A 31 7.35 11.43 -5.10
N GLY A 32 8.26 11.09 -4.19
CA GLY A 32 8.25 9.80 -3.50
C GLY A 32 6.96 9.57 -2.71
N THR A 33 6.38 8.38 -2.83
CA THR A 33 5.42 7.85 -1.87
C THR A 33 6.08 6.67 -1.17
N HIS A 34 6.01 6.67 0.17
CA HIS A 34 6.80 5.88 1.13
C HIS A 34 6.85 4.34 0.91
N LEU A 35 6.01 3.79 0.04
CA LEU A 35 5.77 2.34 -0.11
C LEU A 35 6.31 1.73 -1.41
N MET A 36 6.73 2.55 -2.38
CA MET A 36 7.22 2.03 -3.67
C MET A 36 8.58 1.32 -3.55
N ASP A 37 9.46 1.77 -2.65
CA ASP A 37 10.76 1.13 -2.42
C ASP A 37 10.60 -0.26 -1.78
N VAL A 38 9.60 -0.42 -0.90
CA VAL A 38 9.26 -1.73 -0.32
C VAL A 38 8.89 -2.71 -1.42
N LYS A 39 8.09 -2.29 -2.41
CA LYS A 39 7.71 -3.17 -3.53
C LYS A 39 8.91 -3.62 -4.35
N VAL A 40 9.87 -2.73 -4.56
CA VAL A 40 11.11 -3.04 -5.30
C VAL A 40 12.00 -4.00 -4.50
N VAL A 41 12.21 -3.75 -3.20
CA VAL A 41 12.99 -4.63 -2.32
C VAL A 41 12.37 -6.04 -2.28
N PHE A 42 11.05 -6.14 -2.15
CA PHE A 42 10.35 -7.43 -2.21
C PHE A 42 10.54 -8.12 -3.57
N GLY A 43 10.52 -7.38 -4.68
CA GLY A 43 10.78 -7.93 -6.00
C GLY A 43 12.21 -8.49 -6.16
N ALA A 44 13.21 -7.81 -5.59
CA ALA A 44 14.59 -8.27 -5.60
C ALA A 44 14.81 -9.47 -4.66
N LEU A 45 14.33 -9.39 -3.42
CA LEU A 45 14.42 -10.47 -2.44
C LEU A 45 13.64 -11.72 -2.89
N GLY A 46 12.54 -11.56 -3.62
CA GLY A 46 11.79 -12.69 -4.15
C GLY A 46 12.63 -13.58 -5.07
N LYS A 47 13.61 -13.00 -5.77
CA LYS A 47 14.58 -13.76 -6.59
C LYS A 47 15.69 -14.39 -5.75
N ALA A 48 16.18 -13.68 -4.73
CA ALA A 48 17.32 -14.12 -3.93
C ALA A 48 16.95 -15.16 -2.86
N ILE A 49 15.77 -15.04 -2.26
CA ILE A 49 15.26 -15.89 -1.16
C ILE A 49 13.80 -16.33 -1.41
N PRO A 50 13.49 -16.94 -2.56
CA PRO A 50 12.11 -17.27 -2.99
C PRO A 50 11.35 -18.14 -1.98
N ASP A 51 12.07 -18.90 -1.17
CA ASP A 51 11.52 -19.89 -0.24
C ASP A 51 11.22 -19.30 1.14
N ARG A 52 11.73 -18.10 1.42
CA ARG A 52 11.62 -17.42 2.72
C ARG A 52 10.79 -16.14 2.65
N LEU A 53 10.53 -15.62 1.46
CA LEU A 53 9.79 -14.37 1.27
C LEU A 53 8.31 -14.64 1.01
N PHE A 54 7.47 -13.77 1.55
CA PHE A 54 6.06 -13.66 1.18
C PHE A 54 5.89 -12.63 0.06
N GLY A 55 4.81 -12.74 -0.71
CA GLY A 55 4.48 -11.81 -1.78
C GLY A 55 4.34 -10.38 -1.26
N THR A 56 4.60 -9.41 -2.14
CA THR A 56 4.59 -8.00 -1.76
C THR A 56 3.25 -7.58 -1.14
N PRO A 57 3.26 -6.83 -0.02
CA PRO A 57 2.05 -6.19 0.49
C PRO A 57 1.49 -5.14 -0.47
N PHE A 58 0.24 -4.74 -0.25
CA PHE A 58 -0.38 -3.60 -0.92
C PHE A 58 0.51 -2.33 -0.89
N GLY A 59 0.59 -1.64 -2.03
CA GLY A 59 1.61 -0.61 -2.27
C GLY A 59 1.25 0.81 -1.82
N THR A 60 0.08 1.03 -1.23
CA THR A 60 -0.34 2.33 -0.70
C THR A 60 -1.29 2.16 0.46
N VAL A 61 -1.23 3.05 1.45
CA VAL A 61 -2.31 3.17 2.43
C VAL A 61 -3.46 3.91 1.75
N ASN A 62 -4.67 3.35 1.82
CA ASN A 62 -5.86 3.99 1.23
C ASN A 62 -6.30 5.14 2.15
N ASN A 63 -5.62 6.27 2.01
CA ASN A 63 -5.87 7.47 2.80
C ASN A 63 -7.07 8.23 2.23
N VAL A 64 -8.00 8.60 3.09
CA VAL A 64 -9.16 9.43 2.79
C VAL A 64 -9.13 10.62 3.72
N THR A 65 -9.06 11.81 3.13
CA THR A 65 -9.15 13.08 3.86
C THR A 65 -10.45 13.77 3.46
N ILE A 66 -11.23 14.24 4.45
CA ILE A 66 -12.43 15.03 4.23
C ILE A 66 -12.27 16.32 5.02
N GLY A 67 -12.41 17.47 4.36
CA GLY A 67 -12.45 18.78 5.00
C GLY A 67 -13.83 19.40 4.85
N GLY A 68 -14.24 20.17 5.85
CA GLY A 68 -15.51 20.89 5.80
C GLY A 68 -15.76 21.72 7.05
N THR A 69 -17.00 22.17 7.17
CA THR A 69 -17.49 22.88 8.36
C THR A 69 -18.70 22.14 8.88
N ASP A 70 -18.68 21.83 10.17
CA ASP A 70 -19.82 21.34 10.92
C ASP A 70 -20.55 22.52 11.55
N GLU A 71 -21.88 22.57 11.45
CA GLU A 71 -22.68 23.69 11.97
C GLU A 71 -22.55 23.85 13.49
N LEU A 72 -22.30 22.75 14.21
CA LEU A 72 -22.23 22.74 15.68
C LEU A 72 -20.80 22.88 16.21
N ARG A 73 -19.80 22.37 15.48
CA ARG A 73 -18.41 22.23 15.93
C ARG A 73 -17.40 23.06 15.14
N GLY A 74 -17.85 23.70 14.05
CA GLY A 74 -17.01 24.55 13.21
C GLY A 74 -16.14 23.77 12.21
N PRO A 75 -15.03 24.34 11.73
CA PRO A 75 -14.21 23.74 10.68
C PRO A 75 -13.54 22.45 11.17
N TYR A 76 -13.48 21.44 10.29
CA TYR A 76 -12.84 20.17 10.57
C TYR A 76 -12.00 19.65 9.40
N VAL A 77 -11.00 18.85 9.75
CA VAL A 77 -10.26 17.99 8.84
C VAL A 77 -10.29 16.58 9.43
N MET A 78 -10.96 15.68 8.72
CA MET A 78 -10.96 14.25 8.99
C MET A 78 -9.88 13.59 8.16
N TYR A 79 -9.05 12.76 8.79
CA TYR A 79 -8.06 11.93 8.11
C TYR A 79 -8.26 10.48 8.55
N MET A 80 -8.53 9.62 7.58
CA MET A 80 -8.69 8.18 7.75
C MET A 80 -7.70 7.46 6.84
N PHE A 81 -7.20 6.33 7.31
CA PHE A 81 -6.42 5.42 6.49
C PHE A 81 -6.95 4.00 6.66
N ASN A 82 -7.01 3.27 5.55
CA ASN A 82 -7.45 1.88 5.52
C ASN A 82 -6.29 0.95 5.20
N GLY A 83 -6.29 -0.20 5.86
CA GLY A 83 -5.40 -1.31 5.57
C GLY A 83 -5.65 -1.94 4.21
N GLY A 84 -4.79 -2.88 3.84
CA GLY A 84 -4.87 -3.59 2.57
C GLY A 84 -4.35 -5.02 2.67
N GLY A 85 -4.38 -5.73 1.55
CA GLY A 85 -3.98 -7.14 1.48
C GLY A 85 -2.46 -7.33 1.47
N TYR A 86 -2.00 -8.36 2.16
CA TYR A 86 -0.63 -8.85 2.06
C TYR A 86 -0.51 -9.93 0.98
N GLY A 87 0.67 -10.06 0.37
CA GLY A 87 0.97 -11.25 -0.43
C GLY A 87 1.12 -12.48 0.46
N GLY A 88 0.78 -13.65 -0.07
CA GLY A 88 0.92 -14.93 0.62
C GLY A 88 2.36 -15.38 0.71
N SER A 89 2.61 -16.58 1.19
CA SER A 89 3.92 -17.25 1.21
C SER A 89 3.78 -18.67 0.66
N LYS A 90 4.87 -19.44 0.64
CA LYS A 90 4.78 -20.89 0.37
C LYS A 90 3.87 -21.63 1.35
N ALA A 91 3.85 -21.19 2.59
CA ALA A 91 3.23 -21.92 3.69
C ALA A 91 1.77 -21.48 3.94
N LEU A 92 1.47 -20.20 3.72
CA LEU A 92 0.24 -19.57 4.17
C LEU A 92 -0.23 -18.48 3.20
N ASP A 93 -1.53 -18.26 3.16
CA ASP A 93 -2.14 -17.12 2.51
C ASP A 93 -1.72 -15.78 3.15
N GLY A 94 -1.86 -14.70 2.38
CA GLY A 94 -1.57 -13.35 2.86
C GLY A 94 -2.63 -12.85 3.84
N LEU A 95 -2.23 -11.94 4.74
CA LEU A 95 -3.14 -11.26 5.65
C LEU A 95 -4.17 -10.41 4.88
N THR A 96 -5.44 -10.59 5.22
CA THR A 96 -6.53 -9.71 4.79
C THR A 96 -6.55 -8.46 5.66
N TYR A 97 -6.56 -7.27 5.04
CA TYR A 97 -6.73 -5.98 5.72
C TYR A 97 -5.72 -5.72 6.86
N GLY A 98 -4.43 -5.74 6.51
CA GLY A 98 -3.36 -5.41 7.45
C GLY A 98 -2.86 -3.97 7.32
N ALA A 99 -2.13 -3.50 8.33
CA ALA A 99 -1.40 -2.23 8.29
C ALA A 99 -0.28 -2.29 7.24
N PRO A 100 0.21 -1.16 6.70
CA PRO A 100 1.34 -1.14 5.77
C PRO A 100 2.60 -1.73 6.43
N THR A 101 3.50 -2.42 5.71
CA THR A 101 4.70 -3.04 6.31
C THR A 101 5.65 -2.09 7.03
N ILE A 102 5.57 -0.80 6.72
CA ILE A 102 6.36 0.27 7.35
C ILE A 102 5.66 0.89 8.57
N SER A 103 4.47 0.41 8.93
CA SER A 103 3.61 1.00 9.94
C SER A 103 2.88 -0.08 10.75
N ILE A 104 2.64 0.22 12.02
CA ILE A 104 1.81 -0.62 12.91
C ILE A 104 0.47 0.06 13.24
N SER A 105 0.11 1.11 12.50
CA SER A 105 -1.10 1.88 12.73
C SER A 105 -2.35 1.06 12.45
N LYS A 106 -3.32 1.11 13.36
CA LYS A 106 -4.65 0.53 13.17
C LYS A 106 -5.61 1.62 12.69
N THR A 107 -6.50 1.26 11.78
CA THR A 107 -7.64 2.11 11.41
C THR A 107 -8.42 2.44 12.68
N GLN A 108 -8.72 3.72 12.87
CA GLN A 108 -9.47 4.17 14.04
C GLN A 108 -10.92 3.64 13.98
N PRO A 109 -11.56 3.39 15.13
CA PRO A 109 -12.95 2.93 15.14
C PRO A 109 -13.88 3.91 14.42
N TYR A 110 -14.80 3.41 13.62
CA TYR A 110 -15.74 4.23 12.85
C TYR A 110 -16.66 5.03 13.76
N GLU A 111 -17.05 4.47 14.90
CA GLU A 111 -17.86 5.12 15.91
C GLU A 111 -17.20 6.39 16.45
N VAL A 112 -15.86 6.39 16.57
CA VAL A 112 -15.10 7.58 16.98
C VAL A 112 -15.12 8.65 15.88
N PHE A 113 -15.07 8.24 14.61
CA PHE A 113 -15.20 9.18 13.50
C PHE A 113 -16.59 9.80 13.46
N GLU A 114 -17.66 9.00 13.58
CA GLU A 114 -19.05 9.49 13.56
C GLU A 114 -19.36 10.41 14.75
N GLN A 115 -18.75 10.17 15.91
CA GLN A 115 -18.88 11.08 17.06
C GLN A 115 -18.19 12.42 16.83
N ARG A 116 -17.06 12.44 16.09
CA ARG A 116 -16.18 13.61 15.98
C ARG A 116 -16.38 14.42 14.71
N TYR A 117 -16.91 13.83 13.66
CA TYR A 117 -17.07 14.44 12.34
C TYR A 117 -18.49 14.23 11.82
N PRO A 118 -19.03 15.14 10.99
CA PRO A 118 -20.38 15.01 10.41
C PRO A 118 -20.39 14.02 9.24
N VAL A 119 -19.97 12.78 9.50
CA VAL A 119 -19.95 11.67 8.54
C VAL A 119 -20.61 10.46 9.16
N ILE A 120 -21.25 9.64 8.31
CA ILE A 120 -21.83 8.35 8.69
C ILE A 120 -21.24 7.27 7.78
N PHE A 121 -20.69 6.22 8.37
CA PHE A 121 -20.17 5.07 7.65
C PHE A 121 -21.30 4.05 7.47
N ARG A 122 -21.70 3.81 6.22
CA ARG A 122 -22.79 2.86 5.93
C ARG A 122 -22.34 1.41 5.89
N GLN A 123 -21.07 1.16 5.57
CA GLN A 123 -20.55 -0.18 5.38
C GLN A 123 -19.06 -0.23 5.67
N PHE A 124 -18.67 -1.24 6.44
CA PHE A 124 -17.29 -1.69 6.55
C PHE A 124 -17.24 -3.18 6.21
N ALA A 125 -16.62 -3.51 5.08
CA ALA A 125 -16.58 -4.88 4.58
C ALA A 125 -15.27 -5.14 3.83
N ILE A 126 -14.88 -6.42 3.81
CA ILE A 126 -13.82 -6.89 2.92
C ILE A 126 -14.31 -6.76 1.49
N ARG A 127 -13.47 -6.20 0.61
CA ARG A 127 -13.75 -6.18 -0.83
C ARG A 127 -13.49 -7.58 -1.39
N GLU A 128 -14.57 -8.29 -1.71
CA GLU A 128 -14.46 -9.61 -2.33
C GLU A 128 -13.72 -9.53 -3.67
N ASN A 129 -13.01 -10.62 -4.02
CA ASN A 129 -12.27 -10.74 -5.28
C ASN A 129 -11.22 -9.63 -5.52
N SER A 130 -10.76 -8.96 -4.46
CA SER A 130 -9.72 -7.92 -4.55
C SER A 130 -8.29 -8.46 -4.38
N VAL A 131 -8.13 -9.78 -4.29
CA VAL A 131 -6.83 -10.42 -4.10
C VAL A 131 -5.98 -10.30 -5.36
N GLY A 132 -4.66 -10.22 -5.20
CA GLY A 132 -3.74 -10.28 -6.33
C GLY A 132 -3.78 -11.64 -7.00
N PHE A 133 -3.46 -11.70 -8.30
CA PHE A 133 -3.26 -12.98 -8.98
C PHE A 133 -1.85 -13.52 -8.75
N ARG A 134 -1.71 -14.84 -8.65
CA ARG A 134 -0.40 -15.49 -8.61
C ARG A 134 0.26 -15.32 -9.98
N ILE A 135 1.40 -14.63 -10.01
CA ILE A 135 2.28 -14.64 -11.18
C ILE A 135 3.16 -15.89 -11.05
N PRO A 136 3.39 -16.68 -12.11
CA PRO A 136 4.24 -17.87 -12.08
C PRO A 136 5.74 -17.50 -12.03
N TYR A 137 6.13 -16.75 -11.00
CA TYR A 137 7.52 -16.44 -10.66
C TYR A 137 7.86 -17.11 -9.31
N PRO A 138 9.05 -17.72 -9.15
CA PRO A 138 9.51 -18.19 -7.85
C PRO A 138 9.47 -17.05 -6.83
N GLY A 139 8.82 -17.25 -5.68
CA GLY A 139 8.73 -16.26 -4.59
C GLY A 139 7.51 -15.32 -4.62
N ALA A 140 6.70 -15.29 -5.68
CA ALA A 140 5.50 -14.47 -5.76
C ALA A 140 4.25 -15.27 -5.38
N TYR A 141 3.91 -15.29 -4.09
CA TYR A 141 2.71 -15.95 -3.59
C TYR A 141 1.57 -14.94 -3.47
N ALA A 142 0.49 -15.17 -4.18
CA ALA A 142 -0.76 -14.45 -4.00
C ALA A 142 -1.67 -15.19 -3.03
N GLN A 143 -2.57 -14.46 -2.38
CA GLN A 143 -3.67 -15.03 -1.61
C GLN A 143 -4.59 -15.79 -2.56
N GLN A 144 -4.78 -17.09 -2.35
CA GLN A 144 -5.73 -17.86 -3.16
C GLN A 144 -7.12 -17.55 -2.65
N GLY A 145 -7.84 -16.63 -3.31
CA GLY A 145 -9.23 -16.36 -2.99
C GLY A 145 -10.05 -17.63 -3.20
N ARG A 146 -10.42 -18.32 -2.11
CA ARG A 146 -11.55 -19.24 -2.14
C ARG A 146 -12.81 -18.37 -2.09
N GLY A 147 -13.34 -18.07 -3.27
CA GLY A 147 -14.73 -17.66 -3.38
C GLY A 147 -15.61 -18.80 -2.85
N ASN A 148 -16.60 -18.44 -2.04
CA ASN A 148 -17.74 -19.32 -1.80
C ASN A 148 -18.63 -19.37 -3.05
#